data_AF-A0A924G7A0-F1
#
_entry.id   AF-A0A924G7A0-F1
#
_cell.length_a   1.000
_cell.length_b   1.000
_cell.length_c   1.000
_cell.angle_alpha   90.00
_cell.angle_beta   90.00
_cell.angle_gamma   90.00
#
_symmetry.space_group_name_H-M   'P 1'
#
loop_
_entity.id
_entity.type
_entity.pdbx_description
1 polymer ?
#
loop_
_entity_poly.entity_id
_entity_poly.type
_entity_poly.pdbx_seq_one_letter_code
_entity_poly.pdbx_strand_id
1 'polypeptide(L)'
;GLLDARRRPIRGLPNRLTTGGRGELAAGWRGAFLAAGTLTDPGRSAALEITCPGNEAAMALVGAAGRLKISAKAREVRGVHRVVVRDGEAISAMLVLMGAQKSVASWNELRQRREVRATANRLVNFDDANLRRSAQAAVAACARVERALEILADDVPFHLQYAGQLRLRFRDSSLDELGHHADPPMTKDAVAGRVRRLLAMADKRASDLGIPGTDANLPPDLDE
;
A
#
# COMPACT_ATOMS: atom_id res chain seq x y z
N GLY A 1 -25.03 11.89 -30.05
CA GLY A 1 -24.17 11.83 -31.25
C GLY A 1 -24.19 13.16 -31.96
N LEU A 2 -23.39 13.34 -33.02
CA LEU A 2 -23.45 14.55 -33.85
C LEU A 2 -24.36 14.30 -35.07
N LEU A 3 -24.94 15.38 -35.58
CA LEU A 3 -25.73 15.36 -36.82
C LEU A 3 -24.98 16.12 -37.92
N ASP A 4 -25.07 15.65 -39.16
CA ASP A 4 -24.58 16.39 -40.32
C ASP A 4 -25.54 17.55 -40.69
N ALA A 5 -25.17 18.36 -41.68
CA ALA A 5 -26.00 19.47 -42.16
C ALA A 5 -27.38 19.04 -42.69
N ARG A 6 -27.57 17.75 -42.96
CA ARG A 6 -28.83 17.13 -43.40
C ARG A 6 -29.55 16.41 -42.25
N ARG A 7 -29.17 16.68 -40.99
CA ARG A 7 -29.69 16.06 -39.76
C ARG A 7 -29.51 14.53 -39.67
N ARG A 8 -28.56 13.96 -40.39
CA ARG A 8 -28.25 12.53 -40.32
C ARG A 8 -27.22 12.26 -39.22
N PRO A 9 -27.34 11.15 -38.47
CA PRO A 9 -26.33 10.77 -37.49
C PRO A 9 -24.95 10.58 -38.13
N ILE A 10 -23.95 11.26 -37.58
CA ILE A 10 -22.55 11.06 -37.93
C ILE A 10 -22.04 9.84 -37.15
N ARG A 11 -21.43 8.89 -37.87
CA ARG A 11 -20.69 7.79 -37.23
C ARG A 11 -19.39 8.35 -36.67
N GLY A 12 -19.22 8.28 -35.35
CA GLY A 12 -18.04 8.80 -34.66
C GLY A 12 -18.02 10.33 -34.52
N LEU A 13 -16.85 10.93 -34.79
CA LEU A 13 -16.65 12.37 -34.80
C LEU A 13 -16.17 12.84 -36.18
N PRO A 14 -16.64 14.00 -36.69
CA PRO A 14 -16.11 14.62 -37.89
C PRO A 14 -14.59 14.79 -37.85
N ASN A 15 -13.91 14.55 -38.99
CA ASN A 15 -12.45 14.70 -39.09
C ASN A 15 -11.94 16.07 -38.61
N ARG A 16 -12.66 17.15 -38.91
CA ARG A 16 -12.29 18.49 -38.44
C ARG A 16 -12.18 18.58 -36.91
N LEU A 17 -12.98 17.81 -36.18
CA LEU A 17 -12.96 17.78 -34.71
C LEU A 17 -11.90 16.82 -34.15
N THR A 18 -11.46 15.82 -34.91
CA THR A 18 -10.43 14.85 -34.47
C THR A 18 -9.01 15.25 -34.87
N THR A 19 -8.86 16.06 -35.92
CA THR A 19 -7.56 16.55 -36.39
C THR A 19 -7.27 18.00 -36.00
N GLY A 20 -8.21 18.66 -35.34
CA GLY A 20 -8.12 20.04 -34.90
C GLY A 20 -6.96 20.35 -33.94
N GLY A 21 -6.81 21.64 -33.65
CA GLY A 21 -5.85 22.14 -32.68
C GLY A 21 -6.15 21.67 -31.26
N ARG A 22 -5.20 21.81 -30.32
CA ARG A 22 -5.38 21.38 -28.93
C ARG A 22 -6.63 22.02 -28.28
N GLY A 23 -6.91 23.29 -28.55
CA GLY A 23 -8.08 23.98 -28.02
C GLY A 23 -9.41 23.41 -28.56
N GLU A 24 -9.46 23.03 -29.84
CA GLU A 24 -10.65 22.44 -30.45
C GLU A 24 -10.90 21.02 -29.93
N LEU A 25 -9.84 20.22 -29.77
CA LEU A 25 -9.92 18.89 -29.17
C LEU A 25 -10.43 18.97 -27.73
N ALA A 26 -9.92 19.93 -26.94
CA ALA A 26 -10.37 20.16 -25.58
C ALA A 26 -11.84 20.64 -25.52
N ALA A 27 -12.26 21.50 -26.45
CA ALA A 27 -13.65 21.92 -26.58
C ALA A 27 -14.59 20.76 -26.96
N GLY A 28 -14.15 19.87 -27.85
CA GLY A 28 -14.88 18.65 -28.21
C GLY A 28 -15.04 17.72 -27.02
N TRP A 29 -13.97 17.51 -26.24
CA TRP A 29 -14.02 16.76 -24.99
C TRP A 29 -14.95 17.39 -23.95
N ARG A 30 -14.88 18.72 -23.77
CA ARG A 30 -15.81 19.46 -22.90
C ARG A 30 -17.26 19.24 -23.33
N GLY A 31 -17.57 19.36 -24.62
CA GLY A 31 -18.93 19.15 -25.13
C GLY A 31 -19.44 17.74 -24.86
N ALA A 32 -18.59 16.72 -25.09
CA ALA A 32 -18.92 15.33 -24.81
C ALA A 32 -19.14 15.07 -23.30
N PHE A 33 -18.29 15.66 -22.44
CA PHE A 33 -18.41 15.55 -21.00
C PHE A 33 -19.68 16.23 -20.45
N LEU A 34 -20.02 17.43 -20.94
CA LEU A 34 -21.26 18.10 -20.53
C LEU A 34 -22.52 17.36 -20.98
N ALA A 35 -22.47 16.68 -22.13
CA ALA A 35 -23.62 15.96 -22.67
C ALA A 35 -23.87 14.61 -21.98
N ALA A 36 -22.81 13.87 -21.65
CA ALA A 36 -22.94 12.47 -21.18
C ALA A 36 -21.77 12.02 -20.28
N GLY A 37 -21.09 12.97 -19.65
CA GLY A 37 -19.94 12.75 -18.79
C GLY A 37 -20.31 12.57 -17.33
N THR A 38 -19.47 11.83 -16.61
CA THR A 38 -19.54 11.67 -15.16
C THR A 38 -18.13 11.72 -14.57
N LEU A 39 -18.01 12.28 -13.38
CA LEU A 39 -16.77 12.33 -12.61
C LEU A 39 -17.07 11.73 -11.23
N THR A 40 -16.30 10.73 -10.83
CA THR A 40 -16.38 10.17 -9.47
C THR A 40 -15.41 10.89 -8.53
N ASP A 41 -15.66 10.71 -7.23
CA ASP A 41 -14.75 11.17 -6.18
C ASP A 41 -13.33 10.60 -6.36
N PRO A 42 -12.29 11.36 -5.94
CA PRO A 42 -10.92 10.90 -5.99
C PRO A 42 -10.69 9.70 -5.06
N GLY A 43 -9.75 8.83 -5.42
CA GLY A 43 -9.40 7.62 -4.67
C GLY A 43 -9.18 6.42 -5.57
N ARG A 44 -9.28 5.21 -5.00
CA ARG A 44 -9.01 3.95 -5.72
C ARG A 44 -9.89 3.73 -6.96
N SER A 45 -11.11 4.25 -6.93
CA SER A 45 -12.11 4.10 -8.00
C SER A 45 -12.38 5.42 -8.73
N ALA A 46 -11.43 6.35 -8.71
CA ALA A 46 -11.52 7.59 -9.45
C ALA A 46 -11.65 7.31 -10.96
N ALA A 47 -12.63 7.95 -11.57
CA ALA A 47 -12.91 7.84 -12.99
C ALA A 47 -13.57 9.11 -13.51
N LEU A 48 -13.10 9.55 -14.67
CA LEU A 48 -13.83 10.44 -15.56
C LEU A 48 -14.34 9.58 -16.72
N GLU A 49 -15.66 9.47 -16.86
CA GLU A 49 -16.29 8.66 -17.90
C GLU A 49 -17.15 9.51 -18.83
N ILE A 50 -17.21 9.13 -20.11
CA ILE A 50 -18.16 9.68 -21.08
C ILE A 50 -18.90 8.52 -21.73
N THR A 51 -20.23 8.54 -21.68
CA THR A 51 -21.05 7.58 -22.42
C THR A 51 -21.12 7.98 -23.90
N CYS A 52 -20.81 7.06 -24.80
CA CYS A 52 -20.71 7.29 -26.22
C CYS A 52 -21.86 6.60 -26.98
N PRO A 53 -22.35 7.20 -28.08
CA PRO A 53 -23.44 6.63 -28.88
C PRO A 53 -23.03 5.39 -29.69
N GLY A 54 -21.74 5.09 -29.79
CA GLY A 54 -21.18 4.01 -30.60
C GLY A 54 -19.68 3.87 -30.38
N ASN A 55 -19.11 2.74 -30.79
CA ASN A 55 -17.68 2.46 -30.64
C ASN A 55 -16.82 3.47 -31.42
N GLU A 56 -17.26 3.91 -32.59
CA GLU A 56 -16.54 4.89 -33.42
C GLU A 56 -16.41 6.23 -32.71
N ALA A 57 -17.43 6.65 -31.97
CA ALA A 57 -17.40 7.89 -31.18
C ALA A 57 -16.47 7.75 -29.98
N ALA A 58 -16.48 6.58 -29.33
CA ALA A 58 -15.58 6.28 -28.23
C ALA A 58 -14.11 6.29 -28.69
N MET A 59 -13.80 5.62 -29.81
CA MET A 59 -12.45 5.57 -30.38
C MET A 59 -11.96 6.94 -30.83
N ALA A 60 -12.84 7.75 -31.44
CA ALA A 60 -12.49 9.11 -31.83
C ALA A 60 -12.16 10.00 -30.62
N LEU A 61 -12.93 9.88 -29.53
CA LEU A 61 -12.65 10.60 -28.27
C LEU A 61 -11.33 10.13 -27.63
N VAL A 62 -11.06 8.82 -27.61
CA VAL A 62 -9.78 8.27 -27.14
C VAL A 62 -8.61 8.85 -27.95
N GLY A 63 -8.72 8.89 -29.28
CA GLY A 63 -7.72 9.51 -30.15
C GLY A 63 -7.50 10.99 -29.85
N ALA A 64 -8.59 11.74 -29.63
CA ALA A 64 -8.52 13.15 -29.25
C ALA A 64 -7.83 13.34 -27.88
N ALA A 65 -8.11 12.49 -26.89
CA ALA A 65 -7.43 12.52 -25.59
C ALA A 65 -5.94 12.21 -25.73
N GLY A 66 -5.57 11.23 -26.56
CA GLY A 66 -4.16 10.90 -26.84
C GLY A 66 -3.38 12.09 -27.42
N ARG A 67 -4.00 12.86 -28.33
CA ARG A 67 -3.41 14.11 -28.86
C ARG A 67 -3.29 15.21 -27.81
N LEU A 68 -4.16 15.21 -26.80
CA LEU A 68 -4.06 16.07 -25.61
C LEU A 68 -3.08 15.54 -24.55
N LYS A 69 -2.40 14.40 -24.81
CA LYS A 69 -1.51 13.69 -23.88
C LYS A 69 -2.22 13.15 -22.64
N ILE A 70 -3.52 12.84 -22.77
CA ILE A 70 -4.32 12.21 -21.73
C ILE A 70 -4.57 10.74 -22.10
N SER A 71 -4.24 9.83 -21.19
CA SER A 71 -4.48 8.39 -21.38
C SER A 71 -5.94 8.06 -21.10
N ALA A 72 -6.70 7.81 -22.16
CA ALA A 72 -8.10 7.39 -22.09
C ALA A 72 -8.26 5.98 -22.71
N LYS A 73 -9.26 5.22 -22.26
CA LYS A 73 -9.57 3.89 -22.79
C LYS A 73 -11.03 3.79 -23.16
N ALA A 74 -11.34 3.21 -24.31
CA ALA A 74 -12.70 2.81 -24.64
C ALA A 74 -13.05 1.51 -23.94
N ARG A 75 -14.30 1.39 -23.50
CA ARG A 75 -14.88 0.19 -22.91
C ARG A 75 -16.30 0.01 -23.39
N GLU A 76 -16.75 -1.23 -23.46
CA GLU A 76 -18.14 -1.56 -23.67
C GLU A 76 -18.64 -2.32 -22.45
N VAL A 77 -19.78 -1.88 -21.90
CA VAL A 77 -20.42 -2.54 -20.76
C VAL A 77 -21.90 -2.66 -21.08
N ARG A 78 -22.40 -3.91 -21.17
CA ARG A 78 -23.81 -4.21 -21.46
C ARG A 78 -24.32 -3.51 -22.73
N GLY A 79 -23.52 -3.50 -23.80
CA GLY A 79 -23.87 -2.85 -25.07
C GLY A 79 -23.74 -1.31 -25.07
N VAL A 80 -23.26 -0.71 -23.98
CA VAL A 80 -23.04 0.74 -23.89
C VAL A 80 -21.55 1.04 -24.01
N HIS A 81 -21.18 1.81 -25.03
CA HIS A 81 -19.81 2.27 -25.24
C HIS A 81 -19.48 3.45 -24.34
N ARG A 82 -18.29 3.44 -23.74
CA ARG A 82 -17.81 4.47 -22.83
C ARG A 82 -16.34 4.77 -23.09
N VAL A 83 -15.93 6.00 -22.80
CA VAL A 83 -14.52 6.37 -22.69
C VAL A 83 -14.22 6.69 -21.24
N VAL A 84 -13.13 6.15 -20.71
CA VAL A 84 -12.76 6.26 -19.29
C VAL A 84 -11.32 6.73 -19.15
N VAL A 85 -11.11 7.72 -18.28
CA VAL A 85 -9.81 8.14 -17.73
C VAL A 85 -9.79 7.75 -16.25
N ARG A 86 -8.80 6.97 -15.82
CA ARG A 86 -8.71 6.46 -14.43
C ARG A 86 -7.57 7.04 -13.62
N ASP A 87 -6.52 7.49 -14.30
CA ASP A 87 -5.38 8.07 -13.61
C ASP A 87 -5.75 9.45 -13.05
N GLY A 88 -5.43 9.69 -11.78
CA GLY A 88 -5.88 10.88 -11.08
C GLY A 88 -5.26 12.16 -11.64
N GLU A 89 -4.00 12.11 -12.08
CA GLU A 89 -3.35 13.26 -12.71
C GLU A 89 -3.93 13.52 -14.10
N ALA A 90 -4.18 12.47 -14.88
CA ALA A 90 -4.84 12.55 -16.17
C ALA A 90 -6.27 13.11 -16.06
N ILE A 91 -7.02 12.74 -15.02
CA ILE A 91 -8.35 13.31 -14.73
C ILE A 91 -8.23 14.81 -14.46
N SER A 92 -7.35 15.23 -13.54
CA SER A 92 -7.15 16.64 -13.22
C SER A 92 -6.69 17.45 -14.44
N ALA A 93 -5.74 16.94 -15.21
CA ALA A 93 -5.25 17.58 -16.43
C ALA A 93 -6.37 17.71 -17.49
N MET A 94 -7.22 16.69 -17.66
CA MET A 94 -8.36 16.77 -18.56
C MET A 94 -9.39 17.82 -18.10
N LEU A 95 -9.68 17.91 -16.79
CA LEU A 95 -10.58 18.94 -16.26
C LEU A 95 -10.03 20.36 -16.50
N VAL A 96 -8.72 20.56 -16.33
CA VAL A 96 -8.05 21.84 -16.66
C VAL A 96 -8.19 22.17 -18.14
N LEU A 97 -7.89 21.22 -19.03
CA LEU A 97 -8.01 21.40 -20.48
C LEU A 97 -9.45 21.73 -20.91
N MET A 98 -10.44 21.11 -20.28
CA MET A 98 -11.86 21.43 -20.52
C MET A 98 -12.26 22.80 -19.96
N GLY A 99 -11.45 23.43 -19.10
CA GLY A 99 -11.71 24.73 -18.50
C GLY A 99 -12.43 24.69 -17.14
N ALA A 100 -12.50 23.52 -16.50
CA ALA A 100 -13.23 23.30 -15.25
C ALA A 100 -12.38 23.66 -14.00
N GLN A 101 -11.87 24.89 -13.93
CA GLN A 101 -10.89 25.32 -12.92
C GLN A 101 -11.38 25.15 -11.47
N LYS A 102 -12.62 25.53 -11.17
CA LYS A 102 -13.20 25.37 -9.82
C LYS A 102 -13.41 23.89 -9.45
N SER A 103 -13.87 23.09 -10.42
CA SER A 103 -14.11 21.66 -10.21
C SER A 103 -12.81 20.91 -9.97
N VAL A 104 -11.75 21.17 -10.74
CA VAL A 104 -10.45 20.51 -10.52
C VAL A 104 -9.80 20.93 -9.20
N ALA A 105 -9.96 22.18 -8.77
CA ALA A 105 -9.45 22.64 -7.48
C ALA A 105 -10.09 21.86 -6.31
N SER A 106 -11.43 21.81 -6.27
CA SER A 106 -12.17 21.06 -5.24
C SER A 106 -11.87 19.55 -5.30
N TRP A 107 -11.75 18.98 -6.51
CA TRP A 107 -11.43 17.57 -6.68
C TRP A 107 -10.00 17.24 -6.20
N ASN A 108 -9.02 18.10 -6.49
CA ASN A 108 -7.65 17.95 -6.00
C ASN A 108 -7.56 18.10 -4.48
N GLU A 109 -8.32 19.02 -3.89
CA GLU A 109 -8.38 19.18 -2.43
C GLU A 109 -8.91 17.90 -1.76
N LEU A 110 -9.98 17.32 -2.28
CA LEU A 110 -10.51 16.04 -1.81
C LEU A 110 -9.48 14.90 -1.98
N ARG A 111 -8.75 14.88 -3.10
CA ARG A 111 -7.69 13.89 -3.37
C ARG A 111 -6.58 13.98 -2.32
N GLN A 112 -6.06 15.17 -2.08
CA GLN A 112 -5.00 15.40 -1.11
C GLN A 112 -5.43 14.99 0.31
N ARG A 113 -6.63 15.39 0.74
CA ARG A 113 -7.18 14.99 2.05
C ARG A 113 -7.26 13.46 2.21
N ARG A 114 -7.65 12.74 1.15
CA ARG A 114 -7.72 11.27 1.17
C ARG A 114 -6.34 10.62 1.19
N GLU A 115 -5.37 11.15 0.43
CA GLU A 115 -3.98 10.66 0.44
C GLU A 115 -3.32 10.83 1.81
N VAL A 116 -3.48 11.98 2.47
CA VAL A 116 -2.96 12.22 3.83
C VAL A 116 -3.56 11.23 4.84
N ARG A 117 -4.88 11.03 4.82
CA ARG A 117 -5.55 10.06 5.70
C ARG A 117 -5.10 8.63 5.45
N ALA A 118 -4.95 8.24 4.18
CA ALA A 118 -4.49 6.89 3.83
C ALA A 118 -3.07 6.64 4.35
N THR A 119 -2.17 7.62 4.24
CA THR A 119 -0.80 7.53 4.77
C THR A 119 -0.81 7.44 6.29
N ALA A 120 -1.59 8.28 6.98
CA ALA A 120 -1.71 8.24 8.44
C ALA A 120 -2.23 6.87 8.94
N ASN A 121 -3.30 6.35 8.32
CA ASN A 121 -3.84 5.04 8.69
C ASN A 121 -2.85 3.90 8.46
N ARG A 122 -2.05 3.96 7.37
CA ARG A 122 -1.00 2.97 7.12
C ARG A 122 0.08 3.02 8.19
N LEU A 123 0.49 4.21 8.61
CA LEU A 123 1.50 4.39 9.65
C LEU A 123 1.00 3.81 10.98
N VAL A 124 -0.21 4.19 11.42
CA VAL A 124 -0.81 3.69 12.66
C VAL A 124 -0.94 2.15 12.65
N ASN A 125 -1.45 1.58 11.57
CA ASN A 125 -1.57 0.12 11.45
C ASN A 125 -0.20 -0.58 11.42
N PHE A 126 0.81 0.05 10.84
CA PHE A 126 2.17 -0.48 10.81
C PHE A 126 2.79 -0.47 12.21
N ASP A 127 2.63 0.63 12.96
CA ASP A 127 3.14 0.77 14.31
C ASP A 127 2.48 -0.23 15.27
N ASP A 128 1.15 -0.37 15.19
CA ASP A 128 0.41 -1.37 15.97
C ASP A 128 0.85 -2.81 15.68
N ALA A 129 0.96 -3.17 14.39
CA ALA A 129 1.42 -4.49 13.97
C ALA A 129 2.89 -4.75 14.36
N ASN A 130 3.74 -3.72 14.37
CA ASN A 130 5.13 -3.85 14.77
C ASN A 130 5.28 -3.99 16.29
N LEU A 131 4.50 -3.23 17.06
CA LEU A 131 4.45 -3.32 18.52
C LEU A 131 3.97 -4.70 18.97
N ARG A 132 2.87 -5.19 18.39
CA ARG A 132 2.33 -6.52 18.71
C ARG A 132 3.32 -7.64 18.42
N ARG A 133 3.95 -7.65 17.23
CA ARG A 133 4.97 -8.66 16.88
C ARG A 133 6.18 -8.61 17.80
N SER A 134 6.62 -7.40 18.14
CA SER A 134 7.76 -7.21 19.04
C SER A 134 7.45 -7.68 20.47
N ALA A 135 6.24 -7.42 20.98
CA ALA A 135 5.79 -7.92 22.27
C ALA A 135 5.67 -9.46 22.30
N GLN A 136 5.11 -10.06 21.25
CA GLN A 136 5.04 -11.52 21.13
C GLN A 136 6.43 -12.17 21.08
N ALA A 137 7.34 -11.62 20.28
CA ALA A 137 8.72 -12.09 20.21
C ALA A 137 9.46 -11.94 21.55
N ALA A 138 9.21 -10.85 22.29
CA ALA A 138 9.76 -10.63 23.62
C ALA A 138 9.29 -11.70 24.62
N VAL A 139 7.98 -11.99 24.64
CA VAL A 139 7.39 -13.03 25.50
C VAL A 139 7.95 -14.41 25.15
N ALA A 140 7.98 -14.77 23.86
CA ALA A 140 8.52 -16.04 23.40
C ALA A 140 10.02 -16.18 23.75
N ALA A 141 10.81 -15.12 23.52
CA ALA A 141 12.22 -15.11 23.88
C ALA A 141 12.44 -15.29 25.39
N CYS A 142 11.61 -14.66 26.25
CA CYS A 142 11.70 -14.86 27.69
C CYS A 142 11.41 -16.31 28.09
N ALA A 143 10.32 -16.91 27.59
CA ALA A 143 9.97 -18.30 27.90
C ALA A 143 11.06 -19.29 27.45
N ARG A 144 11.60 -19.10 26.24
CA ARG A 144 12.69 -19.93 25.71
C ARG A 144 13.99 -19.76 26.50
N VAL A 145 14.33 -18.53 26.91
CA VAL A 145 15.54 -18.27 27.71
C VAL A 145 15.43 -18.88 29.10
N GLU A 146 14.26 -18.79 29.73
CA GLU A 146 13.98 -19.43 31.01
C GLU A 146 14.22 -20.94 30.92
N ARG A 147 13.63 -21.58 29.90
CA ARG A 147 13.85 -23.00 29.62
C ARG A 147 15.30 -23.34 29.28
N ALA A 148 15.99 -22.49 28.54
CA ALA A 148 17.39 -22.70 28.17
C ALA A 148 18.32 -22.72 29.39
N LEU A 149 18.08 -21.85 30.37
CA LEU A 149 18.84 -21.81 31.61
C LEU A 149 18.57 -23.04 32.49
N GLU A 150 17.35 -23.59 32.48
CA GLU A 150 17.04 -24.87 33.16
C GLU A 150 17.77 -26.05 32.53
N ILE A 151 17.78 -26.16 31.19
CA ILE A 151 18.39 -27.27 30.46
C ILE A 151 19.91 -27.31 30.64
N LEU A 152 20.54 -26.14 30.62
CA LEU A 152 21.99 -26.02 30.65
C LEU A 152 22.56 -25.93 32.07
N ALA A 153 21.78 -25.46 33.05
CA ALA A 153 22.21 -25.30 34.44
C ALA A 153 23.61 -24.66 34.57
N ASP A 154 24.58 -25.38 35.13
CA ASP A 154 25.95 -24.90 35.38
C ASP A 154 26.85 -24.91 34.13
N ASP A 155 26.42 -25.53 33.02
CA ASP A 155 27.20 -25.65 31.78
C ASP A 155 27.14 -24.39 30.90
N VAL A 156 26.41 -23.34 31.29
CA VAL A 156 26.24 -22.12 30.50
C VAL A 156 27.47 -21.22 30.57
N PRO A 157 28.08 -20.82 29.43
CA PRO A 157 29.11 -19.79 29.43
C PRO A 157 28.61 -18.46 30.01
N PHE A 158 29.39 -17.85 30.89
CA PHE A 158 29.02 -16.62 31.62
C PHE A 158 28.42 -15.51 30.74
N HIS A 159 29.02 -15.26 29.57
CA HIS A 159 28.54 -14.22 28.66
C HIS A 159 27.15 -14.51 28.05
N LEU A 160 26.77 -15.79 27.89
CA LEU A 160 25.44 -16.21 27.44
C LEU A 160 24.44 -16.18 28.60
N GLN A 161 24.86 -16.65 29.77
CA GLN A 161 24.06 -16.61 31.00
C GLN A 161 23.67 -15.16 31.34
N TYR A 162 24.63 -14.24 31.27
CA TYR A 162 24.41 -12.80 31.48
C TYR A 162 23.34 -12.24 30.54
N ALA A 163 23.41 -12.55 29.24
CA ALA A 163 22.42 -12.10 28.27
C ALA A 163 21.02 -12.72 28.52
N GLY A 164 20.97 -13.98 28.95
CA GLY A 164 19.72 -14.64 29.34
C GLY A 164 19.08 -13.99 30.57
N GLN A 165 19.87 -13.78 31.62
CA GLN A 165 19.41 -13.09 32.84
C GLN A 165 18.97 -11.66 32.54
N LEU A 166 19.67 -10.94 31.66
CA LEU A 166 19.29 -9.60 31.24
C LEU A 166 17.93 -9.58 30.54
N ARG A 167 17.66 -10.56 29.65
CA ARG A 167 16.35 -10.73 29.01
C ARG A 167 15.24 -11.04 30.01
N LEU A 168 15.50 -11.88 31.01
CA LEU A 168 14.52 -12.23 32.05
C LEU A 168 14.27 -11.11 33.05
N ARG A 169 15.29 -10.29 33.33
CA ARG A 169 15.17 -9.13 34.21
C ARG A 169 14.36 -8.00 33.57
N PHE A 170 14.50 -7.83 32.25
CA PHE A 170 13.84 -6.77 31.48
C PHE A 170 12.95 -7.36 30.39
N ARG A 171 11.87 -8.06 30.81
CA ARG A 171 10.99 -8.85 29.94
C ARG A 171 10.19 -8.03 28.93
N ASP A 172 9.98 -6.75 29.20
CA ASP A 172 9.22 -5.84 28.34
C ASP A 172 10.11 -4.96 27.46
N SER A 173 11.42 -4.94 27.72
CA SER A 173 12.37 -4.13 26.97
C SER A 173 12.60 -4.68 25.57
N SER A 174 12.82 -3.79 24.61
CA SER A 174 13.35 -4.14 23.30
C SER A 174 14.81 -4.62 23.39
N LEU A 175 15.30 -5.32 22.37
CA LEU A 175 16.70 -5.75 22.29
C LEU A 175 17.70 -4.59 22.36
N ASP A 176 17.28 -3.40 21.90
CA ASP A 176 18.10 -2.19 21.95
C ASP A 176 18.20 -1.64 23.37
N GLU A 177 17.07 -1.58 24.09
CA GLU A 177 17.03 -1.20 25.51
C GLU A 177 17.79 -2.20 26.38
N LEU A 178 17.72 -3.51 26.09
CA LEU A 178 18.57 -4.50 26.75
C LEU A 178 20.06 -4.18 26.57
N GLY A 179 20.44 -3.72 25.39
CA GLY A 179 21.82 -3.30 25.09
C GLY A 179 22.29 -2.15 25.99
N HIS A 180 21.40 -1.20 26.27
CA HIS A 180 21.66 -0.09 27.19
C HIS A 180 21.67 -0.50 28.67
N HIS A 181 20.87 -1.51 29.04
CA HIS A 181 20.87 -2.07 30.39
C HIS A 181 22.07 -2.99 30.67
N ALA A 182 22.81 -3.39 29.65
CA ALA A 182 24.01 -4.20 29.80
C ALA A 182 25.18 -3.38 30.38
N ASP A 183 26.03 -4.05 31.15
CA ASP A 183 27.29 -3.53 31.68
C ASP A 183 28.42 -4.52 31.37
N PRO A 184 29.35 -4.18 30.47
CA PRO A 184 29.39 -2.94 29.67
C PRO A 184 28.24 -2.87 28.64
N PRO A 185 27.84 -1.66 28.19
CA PRO A 185 26.79 -1.49 27.18
C PRO A 185 27.07 -2.29 25.91
N MET A 186 26.01 -2.82 25.34
CA MET A 186 26.07 -3.69 24.17
C MET A 186 25.18 -3.18 23.05
N THR A 187 25.54 -3.48 21.80
CA THR A 187 24.64 -3.23 20.68
C THR A 187 23.48 -4.24 20.71
N LYS A 188 22.34 -3.84 20.14
CA LYS A 188 21.17 -4.70 19.89
C LYS A 188 21.57 -6.08 19.32
N ASP A 189 22.43 -6.09 18.30
CA ASP A 189 22.85 -7.32 17.62
C ASP A 189 23.74 -8.20 18.49
N ALA A 190 24.56 -7.60 19.36
CA ALA A 190 25.38 -8.34 20.30
C ALA A 190 24.51 -9.06 21.35
N VAL A 191 23.47 -8.40 21.87
CA VAL A 191 22.51 -9.02 22.79
C VAL A 191 21.72 -10.13 22.08
N ALA A 192 21.14 -9.82 20.91
CA ALA A 192 20.39 -10.79 20.11
C ALA A 192 21.23 -12.03 19.74
N GLY A 193 22.49 -11.81 19.35
CA GLY A 193 23.42 -12.89 19.03
C GLY A 193 23.74 -13.78 20.22
N ARG A 194 23.90 -13.21 21.43
CA ARG A 194 24.13 -13.99 22.66
C ARG A 194 22.89 -14.79 23.05
N VAL A 195 21.70 -14.19 23.03
CA VAL A 195 20.44 -14.90 23.30
C VAL A 195 20.25 -16.05 22.31
N ARG A 196 20.46 -15.82 21.01
CA ARG A 196 20.34 -16.89 19.99
C ARG A 196 21.31 -18.05 20.23
N ARG A 197 22.55 -17.77 20.60
CA ARG A 197 23.55 -18.81 20.91
C ARG A 197 23.21 -19.58 22.19
N LEU A 198 22.65 -18.91 23.20
CA LEU A 198 22.15 -19.57 24.42
C LEU A 198 21.07 -20.59 24.07
N LEU A 199 20.06 -20.18 23.28
CA LEU A 199 18.97 -21.06 22.85
C LEU A 199 19.49 -22.25 22.04
N ALA A 200 20.35 -22.00 21.05
CA ALA A 200 20.92 -23.08 20.22
C ALA A 200 21.74 -24.09 21.04
N MET A 201 22.47 -23.63 22.06
CA MET A 201 23.21 -24.49 22.97
C MET A 201 22.26 -25.36 23.81
N ALA A 202 21.18 -24.77 24.32
CA ALA A 202 20.16 -25.50 25.09
C ALA A 202 19.40 -26.50 24.23
N ASP A 203 18.98 -26.12 23.02
CA ASP A 203 18.28 -27.02 22.09
C ASP A 203 19.15 -28.22 21.70
N LYS A 204 20.46 -28.00 21.48
CA LYS A 204 21.41 -29.10 21.25
C LYS A 204 21.50 -30.03 22.46
N ARG A 205 21.65 -29.48 23.66
CA ARG A 205 21.71 -30.26 24.90
C ARG A 205 20.43 -31.05 25.14
N ALA A 206 19.26 -30.46 24.87
CA ALA A 206 17.97 -31.12 24.97
C ALA A 206 17.87 -32.31 24.01
N SER A 207 18.29 -32.12 22.76
CA SER A 207 18.36 -33.20 21.76
C SER A 207 19.27 -34.35 22.21
N ASP A 208 20.46 -34.03 22.73
CA ASP A 208 21.41 -35.05 23.22
C ASP A 208 20.86 -35.84 24.41
N LEU A 209 20.02 -35.22 25.23
CA LEU A 209 19.36 -35.83 26.40
C LEU A 209 18.00 -36.48 26.07
N GLY A 210 17.49 -36.31 24.85
CA GLY A 210 16.16 -36.81 24.45
C GLY A 210 14.99 -36.11 25.15
N ILE A 211 15.17 -34.86 25.60
CA ILE A 211 14.12 -34.06 26.25
C ILE A 211 13.60 -32.96 25.30
N PRO A 212 12.40 -32.39 25.55
CA PRO A 212 11.88 -31.28 24.76
C PRO A 212 12.79 -30.03 24.84
N GLY A 213 12.90 -29.32 23.70
CA GLY A 213 13.73 -28.14 23.51
C GLY A 213 13.19 -26.87 24.18
N THR A 214 13.78 -25.72 23.84
CA THR A 214 13.43 -24.43 24.44
C THR A 214 12.05 -23.92 24.03
N ASP A 215 11.51 -24.41 22.92
CA ASP A 215 10.19 -24.11 22.36
C ASP A 215 9.03 -24.85 23.03
N ALA A 216 9.31 -25.92 23.80
CA ALA A 216 8.29 -26.81 24.36
C ALA A 216 7.24 -26.14 25.27
N ASN A 217 7.54 -24.94 25.80
CA ASN A 217 6.65 -24.18 26.68
C ASN A 217 5.98 -22.99 25.97
N LEU A 218 6.14 -22.85 24.65
CA LEU A 218 5.48 -21.79 23.89
C LEU A 218 4.01 -22.15 23.62
N PRO A 219 3.07 -21.21 23.84
CA PRO A 219 1.73 -21.31 23.31
C PRO A 219 1.76 -21.54 21.78
N PRO A 220 0.88 -22.39 21.22
CA PRO A 220 0.85 -22.71 19.78
C PRO A 220 0.65 -21.48 18.87
N ASP A 221 0.14 -20.37 19.42
CA ASP A 221 -0.09 -19.11 18.71
C ASP A 221 1.19 -18.25 18.55
N LEU A 222 2.34 -18.70 19.05
CA LEU A 222 3.63 -18.00 19.03
C LEU A 222 4.72 -18.73 18.22
N ASP A 223 4.38 -19.86 17.59
CA ASP A 223 5.30 -20.70 16.82
C ASP A 223 5.46 -20.31 15.33
N GLU A 224 4.75 -19.28 14.85
CA GLU A 224 4.83 -18.77 13.46
C GLU A 224 5.61 -17.44 13.31
#